data_AF-A0A8S0FVI0-F1
#
_entry.id   AF-A0A8S0FVI0-F1
#
_cell.length_a   1.000
_cell.length_b   1.000
_cell.length_c   1.000
_cell.angle_alpha   90.00
_cell.angle_beta   90.00
_cell.angle_gamma   90.00
#
_symmetry.space_group_name_H-M   'P 1'
#
loop_
_entity.id
_entity.type
_entity.pdbx_description
1 polymer ?
#
loop_
_entity_poly.entity_id
_entity_poly.type
_entity_poly.pdbx_seq_one_letter_code
_entity_poly.pdbx_strand_id
1 'polypeptide(L)'
;MQGLQLTGYPATGTPPTIQQGANPTNISIPNTLMAAKTTTTASMQINLNSSDSLPSVNAFDASNADSYNKKGSVTVFDSQGNAHDMSVYFVKTGDNNWDVYTLDSSDPTGTANPATTLVFNANGVLTSDPTKDITTRRN
;
A
#
# COMPACT_ATOMS: atom_id res chain seq x y z
N MET A 1 -6.17 -48.20 19.66
CA MET A 1 -6.12 -46.74 19.88
C MET A 1 -7.55 -46.23 19.89
N GLN A 2 -8.01 -45.54 20.94
CA GLN A 2 -9.44 -45.33 21.23
C GLN A 2 -10.14 -44.19 20.46
N GLY A 3 -9.51 -43.57 19.46
CA GLY A 3 -10.20 -42.65 18.53
C GLY A 3 -10.86 -41.42 19.16
N LEU A 4 -10.54 -41.09 20.41
CA LEU A 4 -11.10 -39.93 21.11
C LEU A 4 -10.61 -38.63 20.47
N GLN A 5 -11.48 -37.64 20.43
CA GLN A 5 -11.22 -36.34 19.81
C GLN A 5 -10.90 -35.29 20.87
N LEU A 6 -9.89 -34.47 20.60
CA LEU A 6 -9.55 -33.32 21.43
C LEU A 6 -10.58 -32.20 21.18
N THR A 7 -11.10 -31.59 22.24
CA THR A 7 -12.06 -30.49 22.15
C THR A 7 -11.43 -29.14 22.48
N GLY A 8 -12.01 -28.06 21.96
CA GLY A 8 -11.58 -26.68 22.18
C GLY A 8 -12.57 -25.66 21.61
N TYR A 9 -12.28 -24.37 21.77
CA TYR A 9 -13.13 -23.31 21.24
C TYR A 9 -12.99 -23.18 19.71
N PRO A 10 -14.10 -22.99 18.97
CA PRO A 10 -14.05 -22.81 17.53
C PRO A 10 -13.45 -21.44 17.15
N ALA A 11 -12.81 -21.38 15.98
CA ALA A 11 -12.42 -20.15 15.31
C ALA A 11 -13.48 -19.77 14.25
N THR A 12 -13.96 -18.53 14.28
CA THR A 12 -14.96 -18.04 13.32
C THR A 12 -14.60 -16.64 12.80
N GLY A 13 -15.21 -16.24 11.68
CA GLY A 13 -14.98 -14.94 11.04
C GLY A 13 -13.81 -14.93 10.05
N THR A 14 -13.54 -13.76 9.48
CA THR A 14 -12.45 -13.52 8.53
C THR A 14 -11.85 -12.14 8.80
N PRO A 15 -10.65 -12.03 9.39
CA PRO A 15 -9.76 -13.12 9.83
C PRO A 15 -10.38 -13.97 10.97
N PRO A 16 -10.08 -15.29 11.05
CA PRO A 16 -10.63 -16.15 12.10
C PRO A 16 -10.19 -15.71 13.50
N THR A 17 -11.12 -15.71 14.46
CA THR A 17 -10.88 -15.40 15.87
C THR A 17 -11.54 -16.42 16.78
N ILE A 18 -10.93 -16.68 17.94
CA ILE A 18 -11.40 -17.68 18.89
C ILE A 18 -12.60 -17.17 19.67
N GLN A 19 -13.67 -17.96 19.68
CA GLN A 19 -14.89 -17.67 20.44
C GLN A 19 -14.81 -18.29 21.84
N GLN A 20 -14.10 -17.62 22.76
CA GLN A 20 -13.83 -18.15 24.12
C GLN A 20 -15.09 -18.41 24.97
N GLY A 21 -16.24 -17.85 24.59
CA GLY A 21 -17.54 -18.09 25.25
C GLY A 21 -18.42 -19.15 24.57
N ALA A 22 -17.98 -19.74 23.46
CA ALA A 22 -18.74 -20.76 22.74
C ALA A 22 -18.56 -22.14 23.40
N ASN A 23 -19.48 -23.06 23.12
CA ASN A 23 -19.33 -24.45 23.56
C ASN A 23 -18.06 -25.07 22.93
N PRO A 24 -17.24 -25.80 23.69
CA PRO A 24 -16.13 -26.55 23.13
C PRO A 24 -16.62 -27.57 22.09
N THR A 25 -15.93 -27.61 20.95
CA THR A 25 -16.19 -28.54 19.84
C THR A 25 -14.91 -29.30 19.53
N ASN A 26 -14.98 -30.35 18.70
CA ASN A 26 -13.78 -31.05 18.27
C ASN A 26 -12.82 -30.11 17.53
N ILE A 27 -11.55 -30.16 17.89
CA ILE A 27 -10.50 -29.44 17.16
C ILE A 27 -10.37 -30.08 15.77
N SER A 28 -10.46 -29.23 14.76
CA SER A 28 -10.23 -29.60 13.36
C SER A 28 -9.13 -28.71 12.78
N ILE A 29 -8.21 -29.33 12.05
CA ILE A 29 -7.20 -28.64 11.25
C ILE A 29 -7.60 -28.85 9.79
N PRO A 30 -8.41 -27.95 9.21
CA PRO A 30 -8.84 -28.10 7.82
C PRO A 30 -7.65 -27.93 6.87
N ASN A 31 -7.68 -28.64 5.74
CA ASN A 31 -6.72 -28.49 4.64
C ASN A 31 -7.22 -27.51 3.55
N THR A 32 -8.23 -26.70 3.87
CA THR A 32 -8.78 -25.68 2.98
C THR A 32 -7.75 -24.58 2.74
N LEU A 33 -7.68 -24.08 1.51
CA LEU A 33 -6.84 -22.95 1.16
C LEU A 33 -7.25 -21.70 1.96
N MET A 34 -6.26 -20.92 2.39
CA MET A 34 -6.51 -19.61 2.99
C MET A 34 -6.85 -18.59 1.89
N ALA A 35 -7.91 -17.81 2.10
CA ALA A 35 -8.27 -16.74 1.18
C ALA A 35 -7.22 -15.61 1.18
N ALA A 36 -6.99 -15.01 0.01
CA ALA A 36 -6.20 -13.80 -0.10
C ALA A 36 -6.86 -12.64 0.67
N LYS A 37 -6.05 -11.70 1.15
CA LYS A 37 -6.52 -10.50 1.84
C LYS A 37 -6.05 -9.27 1.08
N THR A 38 -7.00 -8.51 0.56
CA THR A 38 -6.72 -7.23 -0.12
C THR A 38 -5.96 -6.29 0.80
N THR A 39 -4.94 -5.62 0.26
CA THR A 39 -4.22 -4.57 0.99
C THR A 39 -5.15 -3.40 1.27
N THR A 40 -5.35 -3.07 2.55
CA THR A 40 -6.16 -1.92 2.99
C THR A 40 -5.32 -0.71 3.40
N THR A 41 -4.06 -0.95 3.79
CA THR A 41 -3.13 0.09 4.23
C THR A 41 -1.72 -0.23 3.76
N ALA A 42 -0.99 0.81 3.37
CA ALA A 42 0.45 0.77 3.09
C ALA A 42 1.09 2.02 3.68
N SER A 43 2.37 1.94 4.02
CA SER A 43 3.13 3.09 4.55
C SER A 43 4.50 3.14 3.91
N MET A 44 4.88 4.33 3.45
CA MET A 44 6.19 4.59 2.86
C MET A 44 6.83 5.74 3.63
N GLN A 45 8.07 5.53 4.06
CA GLN A 45 8.91 6.57 4.64
C GLN A 45 10.02 6.90 3.65
N ILE A 46 10.24 8.19 3.40
CA ILE A 46 11.27 8.68 2.48
C ILE A 46 11.92 9.95 3.03
N ASN A 47 13.21 10.10 2.78
CA ASN A 47 13.94 11.33 3.04
C ASN A 47 14.16 12.05 1.70
N LEU A 48 13.65 13.27 1.59
CA LEU A 48 13.77 14.11 0.40
C LEU A 48 14.84 15.18 0.64
N ASN A 49 15.75 15.34 -0.32
CA ASN A 49 16.84 16.29 -0.20
C ASN A 49 16.36 17.70 -0.54
N SER A 50 16.44 18.63 0.40
CA SER A 50 15.98 20.01 0.21
C SER A 50 16.78 20.76 -0.86
N SER A 51 18.03 20.37 -1.11
CA SER A 51 18.90 21.00 -2.13
C SER A 51 18.69 20.44 -3.55
N ASP A 52 17.80 19.48 -3.75
CA ASP A 52 17.49 18.99 -5.10
C ASP A 52 16.93 20.14 -5.95
N SER A 53 17.36 20.22 -7.21
CA SER A 53 16.82 21.18 -8.18
C SER A 53 15.39 20.81 -8.56
N LEU A 54 14.64 21.80 -9.08
CA LEU A 54 13.39 21.49 -9.76
C LEU A 54 13.68 20.58 -10.98
N PRO A 55 12.75 19.67 -11.35
CA PRO A 55 12.85 18.92 -12.60
C PRO A 55 13.06 19.85 -13.79
N SER A 56 13.83 19.41 -14.78
CA SER A 56 14.09 20.21 -15.98
C SER A 56 12.90 20.24 -16.94
N VAL A 57 11.96 19.29 -16.77
CA VAL A 57 10.70 19.21 -17.49
C VAL A 57 9.56 19.70 -16.58
N ASN A 58 8.85 20.76 -17.02
CA ASN A 58 7.81 21.39 -16.21
C ASN A 58 6.57 20.52 -15.99
N ALA A 59 6.26 19.61 -16.92
CA ALA A 59 5.12 18.71 -16.81
C ALA A 59 5.59 17.32 -16.37
N PHE A 60 4.94 16.77 -15.34
CA PHE A 60 5.22 15.42 -14.89
C PHE A 60 4.83 14.39 -15.97
N ASP A 61 5.73 13.46 -16.24
CA ASP A 61 5.55 12.30 -17.12
C ASP A 61 6.29 11.10 -16.51
N ALA A 62 5.54 10.06 -16.12
CA ALA A 62 6.10 8.86 -15.50
C ALA A 62 7.10 8.09 -16.40
N SER A 63 7.08 8.34 -17.72
CA SER A 63 8.02 7.76 -18.69
C SER A 63 9.29 8.59 -18.87
N ASN A 64 9.31 9.82 -18.37
CA ASN A 64 10.45 10.74 -18.48
C ASN A 64 11.16 10.91 -17.13
N ALA A 65 12.37 10.37 -17.02
CA ALA A 65 13.16 10.46 -15.80
C ALA A 65 13.54 11.90 -15.40
N ASP A 66 13.51 12.85 -16.34
CA ASP A 66 13.84 14.26 -16.09
C ASP A 66 12.64 15.07 -15.55
N SER A 67 11.46 14.46 -15.44
CA SER A 67 10.25 15.11 -14.93
C SER A 67 9.95 14.87 -13.44
N TYR A 68 10.82 14.14 -12.72
CA TYR A 68 10.65 13.84 -11.30
C TYR A 68 11.99 13.71 -10.57
N ASN A 69 12.00 13.88 -9.25
CA ASN A 69 13.22 13.88 -8.45
C ASN A 69 13.53 12.50 -7.87
N LYS A 70 12.50 11.78 -7.42
CA LYS A 70 12.62 10.44 -6.82
C LYS A 70 11.46 9.55 -7.26
N LYS A 71 11.75 8.25 -7.33
CA LYS A 71 10.78 7.18 -7.56
C LYS A 71 10.95 6.12 -6.47
N GLY A 72 9.85 5.73 -5.84
CA GLY A 72 9.75 4.57 -4.96
C GLY A 72 8.75 3.56 -5.51
N SER A 73 8.69 2.37 -4.91
CA SER A 73 7.72 1.34 -5.26
C SER A 73 7.20 0.61 -4.02
N VAL A 74 5.94 0.21 -4.05
CA VAL A 74 5.32 -0.69 -3.06
C VAL A 74 4.45 -1.72 -3.77
N THR A 75 4.63 -3.00 -3.44
CA THR A 75 3.78 -4.06 -3.96
C THR A 75 2.57 -4.24 -3.05
N VAL A 76 1.35 -4.19 -3.61
CA VAL A 76 0.09 -4.40 -2.91
C VAL A 76 -0.66 -5.59 -3.52
N PHE A 77 -1.65 -6.13 -2.81
CA PHE A 77 -2.39 -7.33 -3.25
C PHE A 77 -3.89 -7.05 -3.38
N ASP A 78 -4.50 -7.60 -4.43
CA ASP A 78 -5.95 -7.55 -4.63
C ASP A 78 -6.70 -8.65 -3.85
N SER A 79 -8.02 -8.76 -4.03
CA SER A 79 -8.85 -9.78 -3.36
C SER A 79 -8.64 -11.21 -3.88
N GLN A 80 -8.01 -11.38 -5.05
CA GLN A 80 -7.66 -12.68 -5.63
C GLN A 80 -6.23 -13.11 -5.29
N GLY A 81 -5.42 -12.20 -4.74
CA GLY A 81 -4.02 -12.41 -4.40
C GLY A 81 -3.05 -12.01 -5.50
N ASN A 82 -3.50 -11.32 -6.54
CA ASN A 82 -2.61 -10.77 -7.57
C ASN A 82 -1.79 -9.61 -6.99
N ALA A 83 -0.52 -9.55 -7.37
CA ALA A 83 0.38 -8.47 -6.99
C ALA A 83 0.24 -7.28 -7.94
N HIS A 84 0.21 -6.07 -7.37
CA HIS A 84 0.24 -4.80 -8.08
C HIS A 84 1.44 -3.99 -7.62
N ASP A 85 2.33 -3.62 -8.54
CA ASP A 85 3.51 -2.82 -8.24
C ASP A 85 3.19 -1.33 -8.40
N MET A 86 2.94 -0.68 -7.26
CA MET A 86 2.64 0.75 -7.22
C MET A 86 3.92 1.56 -7.24
N SER A 87 4.16 2.26 -8.35
CA SER A 87 5.19 3.29 -8.46
C SER A 87 4.70 4.59 -7.81
N VAL A 88 5.56 5.20 -6.99
CA VAL A 88 5.31 6.49 -6.33
C VAL A 88 6.40 7.48 -6.76
N TYR A 89 6.01 8.59 -7.36
CA TYR A 89 6.91 9.62 -7.88
C TYR A 89 6.84 10.87 -7.01
N PHE A 90 7.99 11.44 -6.69
CA PHE A 90 8.12 12.68 -5.91
C PHE A 90 8.72 13.76 -6.80
N VAL A 91 8.00 14.87 -6.92
CA VAL A 91 8.30 15.98 -7.83
C VAL A 91 8.41 17.25 -7.01
N LYS A 92 9.61 17.83 -6.89
CA LYS A 92 9.79 19.09 -6.18
C LYS A 92 9.16 20.22 -6.99
N THR A 93 8.27 20.99 -6.36
CA THR A 93 7.57 22.13 -7.01
C THR A 93 8.00 23.48 -6.47
N GLY A 94 8.67 23.49 -5.33
CA GLY A 94 9.25 24.67 -4.69
C GLY A 94 9.99 24.30 -3.42
N ASP A 95 10.48 25.30 -2.70
CA ASP A 95 11.10 25.06 -1.40
C ASP A 95 10.08 24.45 -0.44
N ASN A 96 10.47 23.32 0.16
CA ASN A 96 9.65 22.52 1.09
C ASN A 96 8.34 21.94 0.51
N ASN A 97 8.15 21.99 -0.81
CA ASN A 97 6.92 21.54 -1.47
C ASN A 97 7.23 20.45 -2.50
N TRP A 98 6.51 19.33 -2.38
CA TRP A 98 6.68 18.15 -3.24
C TRP A 98 5.33 17.57 -3.65
N ASP A 99 5.08 17.45 -4.94
CA ASP A 99 3.93 16.71 -5.45
C ASP A 99 4.25 15.22 -5.52
N VAL A 100 3.25 14.41 -5.22
CA VAL A 100 3.32 12.95 -5.24
C VAL A 100 2.35 12.42 -6.27
N TYR A 101 2.86 11.60 -7.19
CA TYR A 101 2.07 10.89 -8.20
C TYR A 101 2.18 9.39 -7.98
N THR A 102 1.12 8.65 -8.30
CA THR A 102 1.10 7.19 -8.17
C THR A 102 0.66 6.54 -9.47
N LEU A 103 1.26 5.39 -9.78
CA LEU A 103 0.95 4.59 -10.96
C LEU A 103 0.98 3.11 -10.58
N ASP A 104 -0.08 2.40 -10.89
CA ASP A 104 -0.04 0.94 -10.93
C ASP A 104 0.75 0.50 -12.16
N SER A 105 1.96 0.01 -11.95
CA SER A 105 2.88 -0.39 -13.03
C SER A 105 2.58 -1.79 -13.55
N SER A 106 1.68 -2.52 -12.88
CA SER A 106 1.21 -3.84 -13.31
C SER A 106 0.01 -3.74 -14.27
N ASP A 107 -0.66 -2.58 -14.36
CA ASP A 107 -1.70 -2.28 -15.34
C ASP A 107 -1.06 -1.68 -16.62
N PRO A 108 -1.12 -2.37 -17.77
CA PRO A 108 -0.55 -1.86 -19.03
C PRO A 108 -1.28 -0.63 -19.57
N THR A 109 -2.48 -0.34 -19.07
CA THR A 109 -3.27 0.85 -19.37
C THR A 109 -3.22 1.89 -18.26
N GLY A 110 -2.43 1.63 -17.21
CA GLY A 110 -2.26 2.49 -16.06
C GLY A 110 -1.67 3.83 -16.46
N THR A 111 -2.25 4.90 -15.93
CA THR A 111 -1.71 6.26 -16.04
C THR A 111 -1.36 6.77 -14.65
N ALA A 112 -0.30 7.54 -14.55
CA ALA A 112 0.07 8.14 -13.28
C ALA A 112 -0.94 9.23 -12.89
N ASN A 113 -1.38 9.23 -11.63
CA ASN A 113 -2.36 10.17 -11.10
C ASN A 113 -1.76 10.99 -9.96
N PRO A 114 -2.11 12.28 -9.82
CA PRO A 114 -1.74 13.05 -8.63
C PRO A 114 -2.41 12.42 -7.40
N ALA A 115 -1.62 12.20 -6.34
CA ALA A 115 -2.09 11.62 -5.09
C ALA A 115 -2.20 12.70 -4.01
N THR A 116 -1.10 13.38 -3.70
CA THR A 116 -1.05 14.42 -2.66
C THR A 116 0.12 15.39 -2.91
N THR A 117 0.15 16.46 -2.13
CA THR A 117 1.31 17.35 -2.01
C THR A 117 1.84 17.26 -0.59
N LEU A 118 3.14 17.03 -0.45
CA LEU A 118 3.85 17.05 0.82
C LEU A 118 4.43 18.45 1.06
N VAL A 119 4.11 19.02 2.22
CA VAL A 119 4.61 20.31 2.68
C VAL A 119 5.40 20.10 3.95
N PHE A 120 6.63 20.59 3.96
CA PHE A 120 7.51 20.58 5.12
C PHE A 120 7.66 21.99 5.69
N ASN A 121 7.91 22.10 7.00
CA ASN A 121 8.34 23.36 7.59
C ASN A 121 9.86 23.57 7.43
N ALA A 122 10.37 24.73 7.86
CA ALA A 122 11.79 25.07 7.76
C ALA A 122 12.73 24.12 8.54
N ASN A 123 12.20 23.33 9.48
CA ASN A 123 12.96 22.33 10.23
C ASN A 123 12.90 20.93 9.57
N GLY A 124 12.28 20.80 8.39
CA GLY A 124 12.13 19.54 7.68
C GLY A 124 11.03 18.62 8.24
N VAL A 125 10.12 19.13 9.06
CA VAL A 125 8.98 18.34 9.59
C VAL A 125 7.79 18.45 8.64
N LEU A 126 7.19 17.32 8.31
CA LEU A 126 5.99 17.24 7.47
C LEU A 126 4.78 17.85 8.20
N THR A 127 4.07 18.77 7.54
CA THR A 127 2.90 19.48 8.09
C THR A 127 1.60 19.25 7.32
N SER A 128 1.68 18.85 6.04
CA SER A 128 0.54 18.38 5.25
C SER A 128 0.08 16.99 5.69
N ASP A 129 -1.18 16.62 5.44
CA ASP A 129 -1.65 15.24 5.57
C ASP A 129 -1.07 14.35 4.45
N PRO A 130 -0.23 13.35 4.78
CA PRO A 130 0.32 12.43 3.79
C PRO A 130 -0.64 11.29 3.40
N THR A 131 -1.82 11.21 4.00
CA THR A 131 -2.72 10.07 3.83
C THR A 131 -3.62 10.26 2.63
N LYS A 132 -3.66 9.25 1.74
CA LYS A 132 -4.57 9.21 0.59
C LYS A 132 -5.04 7.80 0.31
N ASP A 133 -6.29 7.71 -0.14
CA ASP A 133 -6.83 6.48 -0.72
C ASP A 133 -6.32 6.34 -2.15
N ILE A 134 -5.72 5.19 -2.43
CA ILE A 134 -5.25 4.81 -3.76
C ILE A 134 -6.06 3.60 -4.19
N THR A 135 -6.69 3.70 -5.36
CA THR A 135 -7.41 2.57 -5.95
C THR A 135 -6.57 1.98 -7.07
N THR A 136 -6.18 0.71 -6.92
CA THR A 136 -5.68 -0.08 -8.05
C THR A 136 -6.88 -0.48 -8.90
N ARG A 137 -6.78 -0.40 -10.22
CA ARG A 137 -7.87 -0.84 -11.08
C ARG A 137 -8.04 -2.36 -10.92
N ARG A 138 -9.28 -2.80 -10.72
CA ARG A 138 -9.62 -4.21 -10.83
C ARG A 138 -9.59 -4.60 -12.31
N ASN A 139 -8.95 -5.71 -12.63
CA ASN A 139 -9.37 -6.51 -13.78
C ASN A 139 -10.69 -7.20 -13.49
#